data_AF-A0A1G5HYL3-F1
#
_entry.id   AF-A0A1G5HYL3-F1
#
_cell.length_a   1.000
_cell.length_b   1.000
_cell.length_c   1.000
_cell.angle_alpha   90.00
_cell.angle_beta   90.00
_cell.angle_gamma   90.00
#
_symmetry.space_group_name_H-M   'P 1'
#
loop_
_entity.id
_entity.type
_entity.pdbx_description
1 polymer ?
#
loop_
_entity_poly.entity_id
_entity_poly.type
_entity_poly.pdbx_seq_one_letter_code
_entity_poly.pdbx_strand_id
1 'polypeptide(L)'
;MRISTSVVFACGVVSGLAILSLMRAAALADAAGSRMSHRHSGQDRVRQAGPAQMKSPPPSWDEVDEASDESFPASDPPSTY
;
A
#
# COMPACT_ATOMS: atom_id res chain seq x y z
N MET A 1 38.92 -12.22 44.69
CA MET A 1 38.48 -12.78 43.39
C MET A 1 38.64 -11.69 42.33
N ARG A 2 39.69 -11.74 41.51
CA ARG A 2 39.95 -10.73 40.46
C ARG A 2 39.46 -11.30 39.14
N ILE A 3 38.30 -10.83 38.66
CA ILE A 3 37.74 -11.24 37.37
C ILE A 3 38.68 -10.71 36.29
N SER A 4 39.28 -11.64 35.53
CA SER A 4 40.26 -11.30 34.50
C SER A 4 39.56 -10.55 33.36
N THR A 5 40.09 -9.37 33.02
CA THR A 5 39.54 -8.48 31.98
C THR A 5 39.34 -9.19 30.64
N SER A 6 40.17 -10.19 30.33
CA SER A 6 40.04 -11.04 29.14
C SER A 6 38.72 -11.82 29.07
N VAL A 7 38.16 -12.26 30.20
CA VAL A 7 36.87 -12.99 30.24
C VAL A 7 35.70 -12.06 29.93
N VAL A 8 35.78 -10.81 30.40
CA VAL A 8 34.75 -9.79 30.16
C VAL A 8 34.74 -9.37 28.68
N PHE A 9 35.93 -9.17 28.09
CA PHE A 9 36.05 -8.85 26.66
C PHE A 9 35.59 -10.00 25.76
N ALA A 10 35.99 -11.24 26.06
CA ALA A 10 35.56 -12.40 25.27
C ALA A 10 34.04 -12.58 25.27
N CYS A 11 33.39 -12.43 26.44
CA CYS A 11 31.93 -12.53 26.55
C CYS A 11 31.21 -11.39 25.82
N GLY A 12 31.77 -10.17 25.88
CA GLY A 12 31.23 -9.01 25.16
C GLY A 12 31.29 -9.15 23.64
N VAL A 13 32.39 -9.67 23.09
CA VAL A 13 32.54 -9.90 21.64
C VAL A 13 31.58 -10.99 21.15
N VAL A 14 31.45 -12.10 21.89
CA VAL A 14 30.52 -13.18 21.53
C VAL A 14 29.07 -12.70 21.59
N SER A 15 28.71 -11.93 22.63
CA SER A 15 27.37 -11.35 22.77
C SER A 15 27.07 -10.36 21.64
N GLY A 16 28.04 -9.51 21.29
CA GLY A 16 27.91 -8.54 20.20
C GLY A 16 27.73 -9.20 18.82
N LEU A 17 28.51 -10.24 18.52
CA LEU A 17 28.37 -11.00 17.27
C LEU A 17 27.04 -11.76 17.20
N ALA A 18 26.57 -12.33 18.32
CA ALA A 18 25.27 -12.99 18.39
C ALA A 18 24.11 -12.02 18.15
N ILE A 19 24.15 -10.83 18.78
CA ILE A 19 23.15 -9.77 18.59
C ILE A 19 23.17 -9.29 17.14
N LEU A 20 24.35 -9.04 16.55
CA LEU A 20 24.47 -8.60 15.16
C LEU A 20 23.94 -9.65 14.16
N SER A 21 24.22 -10.93 14.41
CA SER A 21 23.71 -12.05 13.60
C SER A 21 22.18 -12.13 13.66
N LEU A 22 21.60 -11.96 14.85
CA LEU A 22 20.15 -11.98 15.03
C LEU A 22 19.46 -10.81 14.32
N MET A 23 20.03 -9.60 14.40
CA MET A 23 19.51 -8.42 13.72
C MET A 23 19.55 -8.55 12.19
N ARG A 24 20.61 -9.18 11.63
CA ARG A 24 20.71 -9.45 10.18
C ARG A 24 19.67 -10.47 9.71
N ALA A 25 19.44 -11.53 10.48
CA ALA A 25 18.42 -12.53 10.17
C ALA A 25 17.00 -11.92 10.19
N ALA A 26 16.70 -11.07 11.19
CA ALA A 26 15.43 -10.36 11.27
C ALA A 26 15.21 -9.39 10.09
N ALA A 27 16.24 -8.63 9.69
CA ALA A 27 16.14 -7.70 8.55
C ALA A 27 15.90 -8.41 7.21
N LEU A 28 16.51 -9.59 7.01
CA LEU A 28 16.27 -10.40 5.81
C LEU A 28 14.85 -10.99 5.77
N ALA A 29 14.29 -11.37 6.93
CA ALA A 29 12.91 -11.83 7.03
C ALA A 29 11.89 -10.71 6.75
N ASP A 30 12.17 -9.50 7.24
CA ASP A 30 11.30 -8.33 7.03
C ASP A 30 11.32 -7.83 5.57
N ALA A 31 12.51 -7.85 4.93
CA ALA A 31 12.66 -7.51 3.51
C ALA A 31 11.94 -8.49 2.56
N ALA A 32 11.66 -9.72 3.00
CA ALA A 32 10.84 -10.68 2.26
C ALA A 32 9.34 -10.37 2.41
N GLY A 33 8.89 -9.87 3.57
CA GLY A 33 7.50 -9.54 3.86
C GLY A 33 7.03 -8.16 3.37
N SER A 34 7.93 -7.18 3.24
CA SER A 34 7.59 -5.78 2.96
C SER A 34 7.14 -5.50 1.50
N ARG A 35 7.32 -6.44 0.56
CA ARG A 35 6.89 -6.25 -0.85
C ARG A 35 5.38 -6.34 -1.07
N MET A 36 4.58 -6.62 -0.04
CA MET A 36 3.18 -6.96 -0.20
C MET A 36 2.29 -6.25 0.84
N SER A 37 2.29 -4.92 0.92
CA SER A 37 1.24 -4.22 1.70
C SER A 37 0.89 -2.81 1.22
N HIS A 38 1.12 -2.49 -0.05
CA HIS A 38 0.49 -1.31 -0.65
C HIS A 38 0.00 -1.56 -2.08
N ARG A 39 -0.72 -2.67 -2.30
CA ARG A 39 -1.72 -2.66 -3.38
C ARG A 39 -2.90 -1.91 -2.83
N HIS A 40 -2.98 -0.65 -3.21
CA HIS A 40 -4.13 0.19 -3.02
C HIS A 40 -5.34 -0.50 -3.68
N SER A 41 -6.12 -1.28 -2.91
CA SER A 41 -7.28 -2.02 -3.42
C SER A 41 -8.55 -1.16 -3.52
N GLY A 42 -8.41 0.17 -3.51
CA GLY A 42 -9.51 1.13 -3.44
C GLY A 42 -9.51 2.28 -4.46
N GLN A 43 -8.51 2.42 -5.35
CA GLN A 43 -8.37 3.57 -6.26
C GLN A 43 -8.83 3.28 -7.69
N ASP A 44 -8.95 2.01 -8.09
CA ASP A 44 -9.07 1.68 -9.53
C ASP A 44 -10.43 1.12 -9.97
N ARG A 45 -11.48 1.20 -9.13
CA ARG A 45 -12.84 0.80 -9.58
C ARG A 45 -13.74 2.01 -9.71
N VAL A 46 -13.37 2.91 -10.61
CA VAL A 46 -14.33 3.85 -11.21
C VAL A 46 -15.42 3.00 -11.88
N ARG A 47 -16.69 3.27 -11.52
CA ARG A 47 -17.85 2.58 -12.12
C ARG A 47 -17.98 3.04 -13.57
N GLN A 48 -18.28 2.11 -14.48
CA GLN A 48 -18.67 2.46 -15.84
C GLN A 48 -19.94 3.33 -15.82
N ALA A 49 -19.99 4.35 -16.68
CA ALA A 49 -21.13 5.24 -16.83
C ALA A 49 -22.27 4.59 -17.64
N GLY A 50 -23.45 5.20 -17.57
CA GLY A 50 -24.63 4.88 -18.36
C GLY A 50 -25.69 4.02 -17.65
N PRO A 51 -26.92 3.99 -18.20
CA PRO A 51 -28.07 3.32 -17.57
C PRO A 51 -27.89 1.81 -17.48
N ALA A 52 -27.13 1.20 -18.40
CA ALA A 52 -26.83 -0.24 -18.39
C ALA A 52 -26.00 -0.68 -17.16
N GLN A 53 -25.30 0.25 -16.53
CA GLN A 53 -24.48 0.01 -15.34
C GLN A 53 -25.24 0.35 -14.04
N MET A 54 -26.49 0.80 -14.16
CA MET A 54 -27.37 1.09 -13.03
C MET A 54 -28.17 -0.16 -12.64
N LYS A 55 -28.32 -0.37 -11.33
CA LYS A 55 -29.19 -1.42 -10.79
C LYS A 55 -30.66 -1.22 -11.15
N SER A 56 -31.07 0.03 -11.33
CA SER A 56 -32.45 0.42 -11.62
C SER A 56 -32.43 1.64 -12.55
N PRO A 57 -32.33 1.42 -13.88
CA PRO A 57 -32.27 2.52 -14.83
C PRO A 57 -33.60 3.27 -14.93
N PRO A 58 -33.57 4.59 -15.20
CA PRO A 58 -34.77 5.36 -15.45
C PRO A 58 -35.41 4.97 -16.80
N PRO A 59 -36.73 5.18 -16.98
CA PRO A 59 -37.44 4.85 -18.21
C PRO A 59 -37.06 5.75 -19.40
N SER A 60 -36.55 6.96 -19.13
CA SER A 60 -36.02 7.91 -20.10
C SER A 60 -34.61 8.30 -19.68
N TRP A 61 -33.73 8.47 -20.66
CA TRP A 61 -32.34 8.87 -20.49
C TRP A 61 -31.98 9.80 -21.65
N ASP A 62 -31.56 11.02 -21.34
CA ASP A 62 -31.21 12.03 -22.34
C ASP A 62 -29.71 12.39 -22.34
N GLU A 63 -29.32 13.31 -23.21
CA GLU A 63 -27.91 13.72 -23.35
C GLU A 63 -27.37 14.45 -22.10
N VAL A 64 -28.25 15.09 -21.33
CA VAL A 64 -27.88 15.79 -20.10
C VAL A 64 -27.62 14.76 -19.00
N ASP A 65 -28.44 13.71 -18.93
CA ASP A 65 -28.26 12.58 -18.02
C ASP A 65 -26.91 11.87 -18.28
N GLU A 66 -26.58 11.62 -19.56
CA GLU A 66 -25.30 11.00 -19.95
C GLU A 66 -24.10 11.89 -19.57
N ALA A 67 -24.14 13.17 -19.96
CA ALA A 67 -23.07 14.11 -19.65
C ALA A 67 -22.87 14.27 -18.13
N SER A 68 -23.94 14.18 -17.34
CA SER A 68 -23.85 14.21 -15.89
C SER A 68 -23.21 12.95 -15.31
N ASP A 69 -23.48 11.75 -15.86
CA ASP A 69 -22.91 10.50 -15.35
C ASP A 69 -21.44 10.31 -15.75
N GLU A 70 -21.02 10.83 -16.91
CA GLU A 70 -19.64 10.77 -17.40
C GLU A 70 -18.69 11.79 -16.74
N SER A 71 -19.22 12.78 -16.02
CA SER A 71 -18.47 13.94 -15.55
C SER A 71 -17.48 13.71 -14.39
N PHE A 72 -17.20 12.46 -13.97
CA PHE A 72 -16.31 12.19 -12.83
C PHE A 72 -15.33 11.03 -13.06
N PRO A 73 -14.02 11.33 -12.91
CA PRO A 73 -13.42 11.26 -11.58
C PRO A 73 -12.88 12.62 -11.13
N ALA A 74 -13.77 13.56 -10.81
CA ALA A 74 -13.47 14.91 -10.28
C ALA A 74 -12.46 15.74 -11.12
N SER A 75 -12.99 16.73 -11.84
CA SER A 75 -12.35 18.02 -12.21
C SER A 75 -11.95 18.29 -13.67
N ASP A 76 -12.49 17.61 -14.69
CA ASP A 76 -12.35 18.12 -16.07
C ASP A 76 -13.45 19.16 -16.34
N PRO A 77 -13.13 20.47 -16.41
CA PRO A 77 -14.13 21.49 -16.76
C PRO A 77 -14.62 21.27 -18.20
N PRO A 78 -15.89 21.57 -18.50
CA PRO A 78 -16.46 21.31 -19.82
C PRO A 78 -15.69 22.07 -20.91
N SER A 79 -15.14 21.34 -21.88
CA SER A 79 -14.56 21.89 -23.11
C SER A 79 -15.59 21.83 -24.23
N THR A 80 -16.53 22.77 -24.23
CA THR A 80 -17.36 23.02 -25.42
C THR A 80 -17.67 24.51 -25.50
N TYR A 81 -16.94 25.22 -26.37
CA TYR A 81 -17.28 26.52 -26.93
C TYR A 81 -17.47 26.35 -28.43
#